data_AF-A0A917JV31-F1
#
_entry.id   AF-A0A917JV31-F1
#
_cell.length_a   1.000
_cell.length_b   1.000
_cell.length_c   1.000
_cell.angle_alpha   90.00
_cell.angle_beta   90.00
_cell.angle_gamma   90.00
#
_symmetry.space_group_name_H-M   'P 1'
#
loop_
_entity.id
_entity.type
_entity.pdbx_description
1 polymer ?
#
loop_
_entity_poly.entity_id
_entity_poly.type
_entity_poly.pdbx_seq_one_letter_code
_entity_poly.pdbx_strand_id
1 'polypeptide(L)'
;MQATGNTIIPLMFEPFGRLLVKGRRETAAVGEIRANALEQHTRILHALESGDPAQARQAMAAHLAQTADDLRTHVIAKHPVE
;
A
#
# COMPACT_ATOMS: atom_id res chain seq x y z
N MET A 1 -9.00 -6.10 -4.64
CA MET A 1 -9.58 -7.10 -3.71
C MET A 1 -10.34 -8.20 -4.41
N GLN A 2 -11.01 -7.96 -5.55
CA GLN A 2 -11.74 -9.01 -6.29
C GLN A 2 -10.90 -10.26 -6.62
N ALA A 3 -9.60 -10.09 -6.89
CA ALA A 3 -8.67 -11.18 -7.19
C ALA A 3 -8.49 -12.22 -6.06
N THR A 4 -8.93 -11.94 -4.83
CA THR A 4 -8.85 -12.93 -3.73
C THR A 4 -9.88 -14.05 -3.83
N GLY A 5 -10.90 -13.91 -4.69
CA GLY A 5 -12.05 -14.83 -4.74
C GLY A 5 -12.89 -14.85 -3.46
N ASN A 6 -12.64 -13.94 -2.52
CA ASN A 6 -13.31 -13.90 -1.22
C ASN A 6 -14.21 -12.65 -1.12
N THR A 7 -15.51 -12.86 -1.08
CA THR A 7 -16.54 -11.80 -1.02
C THR A 7 -16.54 -11.02 0.30
N ILE A 8 -16.09 -11.63 1.40
CA ILE A 8 -16.07 -11.00 2.73
C ILE A 8 -15.01 -9.89 2.78
N ILE A 9 -13.85 -10.09 2.15
CA ILE A 9 -12.76 -9.12 2.21
C ILE A 9 -13.17 -7.74 1.64
N PRO A 10 -13.70 -7.60 0.41
CA PRO A 10 -14.21 -6.32 -0.08
C PRO A 10 -15.25 -5.67 0.85
N LEU A 11 -16.16 -6.47 1.43
CA LEU A 11 -17.22 -5.98 2.32
C LEU A 11 -16.63 -5.39 3.62
N MET A 12 -15.63 -6.04 4.21
CA MET A 12 -14.95 -5.52 5.40
C MET A 12 -14.23 -4.19 5.15
N PHE A 13 -13.79 -3.94 3.92
CA PHE A 13 -13.05 -2.72 3.55
C PHE A 13 -13.95 -1.57 3.08
N GLU A 14 -15.22 -1.83 2.75
CA GLU A 14 -16.17 -0.82 2.28
C GLU A 14 -16.28 0.40 3.23
N PRO A 15 -16.40 0.24 4.56
CA PRO A 15 -16.52 1.38 5.48
C PRO A 15 -15.32 2.33 5.42
N PHE A 16 -14.15 1.80 5.08
CA PHE A 16 -12.89 2.55 5.01
C PHE A 16 -12.59 3.08 3.60
N GLY A 17 -13.40 2.76 2.59
CA GLY A 17 -13.09 3.04 1.19
C GLY A 17 -12.76 4.51 0.91
N ARG A 18 -13.54 5.45 1.47
CA ARG A 18 -13.27 6.89 1.32
C ARG A 18 -11.95 7.30 1.97
N LEU A 19 -11.66 6.78 3.17
CA LEU A 19 -10.42 7.08 3.89
C LEU A 19 -9.20 6.53 3.15
N LEU A 20 -9.27 5.29 2.64
CA LEU A 20 -8.20 4.67 1.88
C LEU A 20 -7.93 5.41 0.56
N VAL A 21 -8.97 5.84 -0.15
CA VAL A 21 -8.83 6.66 -1.36
C VAL A 21 -8.19 8.01 -1.05
N LYS A 22 -8.58 8.65 0.06
CA LYS A 22 -7.97 9.91 0.51
C LYS A 22 -6.49 9.74 0.81
N GLY A 23 -6.13 8.78 1.67
CA GLY A 23 -4.73 8.51 2.03
C GLY A 23 -3.88 8.17 0.80
N ARG A 24 -4.41 7.37 -0.14
CA ARG A 24 -3.75 7.09 -1.41
C ARG A 24 -3.51 8.36 -2.24
N ARG A 25 -4.46 9.29 -2.29
CA ARG A 25 -4.29 10.55 -3.05
C ARG A 25 -3.22 11.43 -2.43
N GLU A 26 -3.19 11.52 -1.10
CA GLU A 26 -2.18 12.30 -0.36
C GLU A 26 -0.78 11.74 -0.59
N THR A 27 -0.58 10.44 -0.41
CA THR A 27 0.74 9.81 -0.63
C THR A 27 1.13 9.83 -2.11
N ALA A 28 0.19 9.56 -3.02
CA ALA A 28 0.47 9.59 -4.45
C ALA A 28 0.72 11.00 -5.00
N ALA A 29 0.42 12.09 -4.28
CA ALA A 29 0.78 13.44 -4.70
C ALA A 29 2.31 13.67 -4.62
N VAL A 30 3.01 12.94 -3.74
CA VAL A 30 4.45 13.07 -3.53
C VAL A 30 5.22 12.18 -4.51
N GLY A 31 6.12 12.77 -5.28
CA GLY A 31 6.88 12.07 -6.33
C GLY A 31 7.77 10.93 -5.81
N GLU A 32 8.44 11.16 -4.69
CA GLU A 32 9.33 10.17 -4.05
C GLU A 32 8.54 8.95 -3.56
N ILE A 33 7.38 9.17 -2.91
CA ILE A 33 6.52 8.08 -2.46
C ILE A 33 6.03 7.23 -3.63
N ARG A 34 5.69 7.85 -4.78
CA ARG A 34 5.32 7.11 -5.99
C ARG A 34 6.46 6.24 -6.51
N ALA A 35 7.69 6.75 -6.52
CA ALA A 35 8.85 5.99 -6.96
C ALA A 35 9.12 4.78 -6.05
N ASN A 36 9.10 4.99 -4.74
CA ASN A 36 9.26 3.94 -3.74
C ASN A 36 8.15 2.87 -3.87
N ALA A 37 6.89 3.30 -4.02
CA ALA A 37 5.76 2.39 -4.20
C ALA A 37 5.87 1.57 -5.48
N LEU A 38 6.34 2.16 -6.59
CA LEU A 38 6.56 1.42 -7.84
C LEU A 38 7.61 0.32 -7.65
N GLU A 39 8.71 0.62 -6.97
CA GLU A 39 9.73 -0.39 -6.67
C GLU A 39 9.17 -1.54 -5.81
N GLN A 40 8.38 -1.22 -4.77
CA GLN A 40 7.72 -2.24 -3.96
C GLN A 40 6.71 -3.07 -4.75
N HIS A 41 5.93 -2.45 -5.64
CA HIS A 41 5.01 -3.18 -6.51
C HIS A 41 5.72 -4.14 -7.46
N THR A 42 6.88 -3.75 -8.01
CA THR A 42 7.73 -4.65 -8.81
C THR A 42 8.21 -5.85 -7.99
N ARG A 43 8.62 -5.64 -6.73
CA ARG A 43 9.01 -6.74 -5.82
C ARG A 43 7.84 -7.68 -5.51
N ILE A 44 6.64 -7.14 -5.29
CA ILE A 44 5.42 -7.94 -5.11
C ILE A 44 5.13 -8.76 -6.36
N LEU A 45 5.21 -8.16 -7.55
CA LEU A 45 4.98 -8.86 -8.81
C LEU A 45 5.93 -10.05 -8.96
N HIS A 46 7.22 -9.86 -8.76
CA HIS A 46 8.19 -10.96 -8.83
C HIS A 46 7.94 -12.06 -7.77
N ALA A 47 7.52 -11.67 -6.56
CA ALA A 47 7.16 -12.63 -5.52
C ALA A 47 5.87 -13.39 -5.83
N LEU A 48 4.93 -12.80 -6.60
CA LEU A 48 3.74 -13.50 -7.09
C LEU A 48 4.10 -14.45 -8.25
N GLU A 49 4.99 -14.02 -9.16
CA GLU A 49 5.45 -14.82 -10.31
C GLU A 49 6.22 -16.08 -9.88
N SER A 50 6.88 -16.05 -8.72
CA SER A 50 7.55 -17.24 -8.17
C SER A 50 6.58 -18.33 -7.70
N GLY A 51 5.30 -17.98 -7.49
CA GLY A 51 4.28 -18.89 -6.98
C GLY A 51 4.43 -19.23 -5.50
N ASP A 52 5.34 -18.56 -4.76
CA ASP A 52 5.55 -18.78 -3.33
C ASP A 52 4.68 -17.83 -2.47
N PRO A 53 3.67 -18.36 -1.76
CA PRO A 53 2.77 -17.53 -0.95
C PRO A 53 3.46 -16.82 0.22
N ALA A 54 4.54 -17.39 0.77
CA ALA A 54 5.28 -16.79 1.88
C ALA A 54 6.07 -15.57 1.39
N GLN A 55 6.73 -15.68 0.23
CA GLN A 55 7.42 -14.56 -0.40
C GLN A 55 6.46 -13.44 -0.79
N ALA A 56 5.32 -13.76 -1.41
CA ALA A 56 4.31 -12.76 -1.76
C ALA A 56 3.78 -12.02 -0.51
N ARG A 57 3.54 -12.75 0.59
CA ARG A 57 3.13 -12.17 1.87
C ARG A 57 4.21 -11.24 2.43
N GLN A 58 5.46 -11.67 2.43
CA GLN A 58 6.58 -10.87 2.94
C GLN A 58 6.77 -9.58 2.12
N ALA A 59 6.70 -9.68 0.78
CA ALA A 59 6.79 -8.53 -0.10
C ALA A 59 5.65 -7.52 0.14
N MET A 60 4.42 -8.01 0.33
CA MET A 60 3.29 -7.14 0.68
C MET A 60 3.46 -6.48 2.05
N ALA A 61 3.95 -7.21 3.06
CA ALA A 61 4.21 -6.65 4.39
C ALA A 61 5.28 -5.55 4.33
N ALA A 62 6.35 -5.77 3.57
CA ALA A 62 7.40 -4.78 3.34
C ALA A 62 6.86 -3.52 2.65
N HIS A 63 5.99 -3.67 1.64
CA HIS A 63 5.34 -2.54 0.98
C HIS A 63 4.46 -1.71 1.95
N LEU A 64 3.70 -2.37 2.82
CA LEU A 64 2.86 -1.68 3.80
C LEU A 64 3.72 -0.92 4.83
N ALA A 65 4.81 -1.52 5.31
CA ALA A 65 5.75 -0.85 6.21
C ALA A 65 6.38 0.38 5.54
N GLN A 66 6.87 0.21 4.31
CA GLN A 66 7.43 1.30 3.50
C GLN A 66 6.41 2.43 3.28
N THR A 67 5.16 2.11 2.93
CA THR A 67 4.10 3.12 2.74
C THR A 67 3.80 3.89 4.03
N ALA A 68 3.81 3.20 5.18
CA ALA A 68 3.61 3.83 6.48
C ALA A 68 4.76 4.76 6.84
N ASP A 69 6.00 4.38 6.55
CA ASP A 69 7.18 5.21 6.77
C ASP A 69 7.13 6.45 5.88
N ASP A 70 6.85 6.28 4.59
CA ASP A 70 6.71 7.38 3.64
C ASP A 70 5.62 8.38 4.03
N LEU A 71 4.47 7.89 4.51
CA LEU A 71 3.40 8.75 5.02
C LEU A 71 3.89 9.61 6.18
N ARG A 72 4.63 9.01 7.14
CA ARG A 72 5.16 9.74 8.29
C ARG A 72 6.18 10.79 7.87
N THR A 73 7.13 10.42 7.01
CA THR A 73 8.29 11.26 6.67
C THR A 73 7.97 12.35 5.65
N HIS A 74 7.09 12.08 4.68
CA HIS A 74 6.86 13.00 3.55
C HIS A 74 5.52 13.72 3.59
N VAL A 75 4.53 13.24 4.36
CA VAL A 75 3.20 13.87 4.46
C VAL A 75 2.98 14.46 5.85
N ILE A 76 2.99 13.62 6.90
CA ILE A 76 2.68 14.06 8.28
C ILE A 76 3.75 15.01 8.81
N ALA A 77 5.03 14.67 8.67
CA ALA A 77 6.11 15.53 9.16
C ALA A 77 6.14 16.91 8.47
N LYS A 78 5.63 17.01 7.24
CA LYS A 78 5.53 18.28 6.50
C LYS A 78 4.25 19.07 6.80
N HIS A 79 3.24 18.41 7.38
CA HIS A 79 1.96 18.98 7.75
C HIS A 79 1.55 18.46 9.14
N PRO A 80 2.20 18.93 10.23
CA PRO A 80 1.83 18.53 11.57
C PRO A 80 0.36 18.92 11.82
N VAL A 81 -0.41 17.97 12.33
CA VAL A 81 -1.80 18.22 12.74
C VAL A 81 -1.75 19.04 14.01
N GLU A 82 -2.26 20.27 13.96
CA GLU A 82 -2.52 21.11 15.15
C GLU A 82 -3.63 20.51 16.04
#